data_AF-A0A2T0QZU4-F1
#
_entry.id   AF-A0A2T0QZU4-F1
#
_cell.length_a   1.000
_cell.length_b   1.000
_cell.length_c   1.000
_cell.angle_alpha   90.00
_cell.angle_beta   90.00
_cell.angle_gamma   90.00
#
_symmetry.space_group_name_H-M   'P 1'
#
loop_
_entity.id
_entity.type
_entity.pdbx_description
1 polymer ?
#
loop_
_entity_poly.entity_id
_entity_poly.type
_entity_poly.pdbx_seq_one_letter_code
_entity_poly.pdbx_strand_id
1 'polypeptide(L)'
;MSEDAAREWLGFAPPTLPSLEAAGFRRCFARQGSRELVPRAELGRGESAAVYVFHLPPGVEWDPETTFVEARRRGLTFLWLQAGYGVPWPGVARASADIGRDPACGDWMTVLVGSTGVGVQHQRGVTRLTWSYRSPAAADGAADFDVTVMSGRPPRASVEVMVRDRVAVGLG
;
A
#
# COMPACT_ATOMS: atom_id res chain seq x y z
N MET A 1 2.36 0.00 16.51
CA MET A 1 1.26 0.91 16.89
C MET A 1 -0.05 0.12 16.91
N SER A 2 -1.12 0.61 17.55
CA SER A 2 -2.45 -0.02 17.46
C SER A 2 -3.16 0.39 16.17
N GLU A 3 -4.20 -0.36 15.78
CA GLU A 3 -5.08 0.02 14.68
C GLU A 3 -5.82 1.33 14.95
N ASP A 4 -6.28 1.54 16.18
CA ASP A 4 -6.97 2.78 16.55
C ASP A 4 -6.06 4.00 16.42
N ALA A 5 -4.78 3.89 16.80
CA ALA A 5 -3.80 4.95 16.59
C ALA A 5 -3.55 5.21 15.10
N ALA A 6 -3.58 4.16 14.26
CA ALA A 6 -3.45 4.31 12.82
C ALA A 6 -4.69 4.99 12.21
N ARG A 7 -5.89 4.61 12.68
CA ARG A 7 -7.16 5.22 12.28
C ARG A 7 -7.24 6.68 12.68
N GLU A 8 -6.85 7.01 13.90
CA GLU A 8 -6.81 8.37 14.43
C GLU A 8 -5.91 9.26 13.57
N TRP A 9 -4.70 8.79 13.24
CA TRP A 9 -3.78 9.56 12.41
C TRP A 9 -4.26 9.73 10.96
N LEU A 10 -4.82 8.68 10.36
CA LEU A 10 -5.35 8.73 8.99
C LEU A 10 -6.63 9.57 8.89
N GLY A 11 -7.43 9.64 9.95
CA GLY A 11 -8.78 10.20 9.95
C GLY A 11 -9.82 9.26 9.34
N PHE A 12 -9.46 8.01 9.03
CA PHE A 12 -10.34 6.97 8.49
C PHE A 12 -9.74 5.59 8.79
N ALA A 13 -10.52 4.52 8.58
CA ALA A 13 -10.03 3.16 8.78
C ALA A 13 -8.87 2.83 7.81
N PRO A 14 -7.70 2.37 8.28
CA PRO A 14 -6.61 1.98 7.39
C PRO A 14 -7.07 0.91 6.40
N PRO A 15 -6.70 0.98 5.11
CA PRO A 15 -6.94 -0.12 4.18
C PRO A 15 -6.19 -1.38 4.60
N THR A 16 -6.84 -2.52 4.44
CA THR A 16 -6.35 -3.84 4.87
C THR A 16 -6.69 -4.91 3.83
N LEU A 17 -6.12 -6.11 3.99
CA LEU A 17 -6.36 -7.27 3.12
C LEU A 17 -7.05 -8.41 3.90
N PRO A 18 -8.37 -8.31 4.15
CA PRO A 18 -9.11 -9.28 4.98
C PRO A 18 -9.10 -10.70 4.41
N SER A 19 -8.97 -10.90 3.09
CA SER A 19 -8.82 -12.23 2.51
C SER A 19 -7.58 -12.97 3.01
N LEU A 20 -6.52 -12.25 3.41
CA LEU A 20 -5.33 -12.85 4.02
C LEU A 20 -5.58 -13.26 5.47
N GLU A 21 -6.33 -12.45 6.20
CA GLU A 21 -6.73 -12.77 7.58
C GLU A 21 -7.59 -14.03 7.60
N ALA A 22 -8.53 -14.17 6.65
CA ALA A 22 -9.29 -15.39 6.45
C ALA A 22 -8.41 -16.61 6.09
N ALA A 23 -7.23 -16.38 5.51
CA ALA A 23 -6.22 -17.42 5.24
C ALA A 23 -5.24 -17.64 6.41
N GLY A 24 -5.52 -17.10 7.59
CA GLY A 24 -4.71 -17.29 8.81
C GLY A 24 -3.57 -16.29 8.97
N PHE A 25 -3.48 -15.25 8.15
CA PHE A 25 -2.47 -14.21 8.34
C PHE A 25 -2.86 -13.31 9.51
N ARG A 26 -1.87 -12.92 10.31
CA ARG A 26 -2.04 -11.93 11.37
C ARG A 26 -1.70 -10.54 10.86
N ARG A 27 -2.56 -9.57 11.13
CA ARG A 27 -2.32 -8.15 10.82
C ARG A 27 -1.50 -7.48 11.91
N CYS A 28 -0.49 -6.69 11.54
CA CYS A 28 0.32 -5.90 12.44
C CYS A 28 0.53 -4.48 11.88
N PHE A 29 0.42 -3.47 12.74
CA PHE A 29 0.54 -2.07 12.34
C PHE A 29 1.88 -1.48 12.79
N ALA A 30 2.59 -0.83 11.87
CA ALA A 30 3.83 -0.13 12.14
C ALA A 30 3.82 1.28 11.54
N ARG A 31 4.75 2.13 12.01
CA ARG A 31 5.02 3.44 11.41
C ARG A 31 6.38 3.38 10.72
N GLN A 32 6.56 4.16 9.65
CA GLN A 32 7.90 4.46 9.15
C GLN A 32 8.17 5.96 9.31
N GLY A 33 9.31 6.28 9.91
CA GLY A 33 9.73 7.64 10.26
C GLY A 33 10.24 7.71 11.70
N SER A 34 11.41 8.35 11.89
CA SER A 34 12.04 8.55 13.20
C SER A 34 11.39 9.65 14.04
N ARG A 35 10.43 10.40 13.48
CA ARG A 35 9.66 11.41 14.21
C ARG A 35 8.31 10.86 14.65
N GLU A 36 7.78 11.45 15.73
CA GLU A 36 6.34 11.37 16.01
C GLU A 36 5.58 11.69 14.73
N LEU A 37 4.48 10.97 14.50
CA LEU A 37 3.64 11.20 13.35
C LEU A 37 3.11 12.63 13.47
N VAL A 38 3.70 13.57 12.73
CA VAL A 38 3.15 14.92 12.64
C VAL A 38 1.72 14.80 12.09
N PRO A 39 0.78 15.59 12.59
CA PRO A 39 -0.54 15.69 12.00
C PRO A 39 -0.41 15.87 10.50
N ARG A 40 -1.26 15.19 9.72
CA ARG A 40 -1.22 15.27 8.25
C ARG A 40 -1.20 16.71 7.73
N ALA A 41 -1.96 17.60 8.37
CA ALA A 41 -2.03 19.02 8.01
C ALA A 41 -0.69 19.76 8.13
N GLU A 42 0.26 19.19 8.86
CA GLU A 42 1.57 19.77 9.15
C GLU A 42 2.69 19.18 8.26
N LEU A 43 2.38 18.24 7.37
CA LEU A 43 3.36 17.70 6.43
C LEU A 43 3.83 18.79 5.45
N GLY A 44 5.09 19.22 5.61
CA GLY A 44 5.72 20.20 4.76
C GLY A 44 6.02 19.66 3.36
N ARG A 45 6.36 20.57 2.44
CA ARG A 45 6.81 20.20 1.08
C ARG A 45 8.10 19.38 1.18
N GLY A 46 8.07 18.16 0.64
CA GLY A 46 9.23 17.24 0.66
C GLY A 46 9.18 16.22 1.81
N GLU A 47 8.25 16.38 2.75
CA GLU A 47 8.05 15.40 3.81
C GLU A 47 7.12 14.28 3.34
N SER A 48 7.23 13.11 3.97
CA SER A 48 6.27 12.02 3.80
C SER A 48 6.09 11.28 5.11
N ALA A 49 4.87 10.81 5.34
CA ALA A 49 4.54 9.94 6.46
C ALA A 49 3.73 8.76 5.95
N ALA A 50 3.96 7.59 6.54
CA ALA A 50 3.30 6.37 6.15
C ALA A 50 2.92 5.46 7.32
N VAL A 51 1.68 4.97 7.26
CA VAL A 51 1.19 3.87 8.08
C VAL A 51 1.42 2.58 7.31
N TYR A 52 2.06 1.61 7.96
CA TYR A 52 2.28 0.28 7.43
C TYR A 52 1.33 -0.73 8.05
N VAL A 53 0.77 -1.58 7.20
CA VAL A 53 -0.05 -2.74 7.58
C VAL A 53 0.65 -3.99 7.08
N PHE A 54 1.27 -4.75 7.98
CA PHE A 54 1.90 -6.02 7.66
C PHE A 54 0.91 -7.18 7.83
N HIS A 55 0.91 -8.09 6.87
CA HIS A 55 0.18 -9.34 6.93
C HIS A 55 1.18 -10.49 7.09
N LEU A 56 1.33 -10.96 8.32
CA LEU A 56 2.28 -12.00 8.70
C LEU A 56 1.66 -13.39 8.52
N PRO A 57 2.31 -14.31 7.81
CA PRO A 57 1.83 -15.68 7.70
C PRO A 57 1.89 -16.40 9.06
N PRO A 58 1.14 -17.52 9.22
CA PRO A 58 1.22 -18.36 10.42
C PRO A 58 2.66 -18.75 10.75
N GLY A 59 3.02 -18.71 12.04
CA GLY A 59 4.34 -19.09 12.53
C GLY A 59 5.44 -18.04 12.34
N VAL A 60 5.12 -16.87 11.79
CA VAL A 60 6.05 -15.73 11.73
C VAL A 60 5.79 -14.76 12.89
N GLU A 61 6.82 -14.59 13.72
CA GLU A 61 6.80 -13.58 14.77
C GLU A 61 6.90 -12.16 14.21
N TRP A 62 6.20 -11.25 14.89
CA TRP A 62 6.22 -9.83 14.56
C TRP A 62 7.41 -9.17 15.24
N ASP A 63 8.24 -8.50 14.46
CA ASP A 63 9.28 -7.60 14.97
C ASP A 63 8.88 -6.16 14.63
N PRO A 64 8.55 -5.31 15.62
CA PRO A 64 8.22 -3.90 15.42
C PRO A 64 9.33 -3.08 14.75
N GLU A 65 10.58 -3.54 14.79
CA GLU A 65 11.74 -2.91 14.13
C GLU A 65 11.90 -3.36 12.67
N THR A 66 11.06 -4.28 12.19
CA THR A 66 11.06 -4.77 10.81
C THR A 66 10.97 -3.60 9.83
N THR A 67 12.06 -3.36 9.11
CA THR A 67 12.10 -2.32 8.08
C THR A 67 11.40 -2.77 6.79
N PHE A 68 10.99 -1.81 5.96
CA PHE A 68 10.51 -2.07 4.60
C PHE A 68 11.44 -3.01 3.81
N VAL A 69 12.76 -2.78 3.90
CA VAL A 69 13.76 -3.55 3.16
C VAL A 69 13.79 -4.99 3.62
N GLU A 70 13.69 -5.22 4.93
CA GLU A 70 13.66 -6.56 5.50
C GLU A 70 12.37 -7.31 5.16
N ALA A 71 11.21 -6.67 5.34
CA ALA A 71 9.92 -7.26 4.98
C ALA A 71 9.87 -7.65 3.51
N ARG A 72 10.40 -6.79 2.62
CA ARG A 72 10.56 -7.09 1.20
C ARG A 72 11.46 -8.31 0.97
N ARG A 73 12.63 -8.38 1.61
CA ARG A 73 13.56 -9.52 1.47
C ARG A 73 12.94 -10.83 1.94
N ARG A 74 12.10 -10.78 2.97
CA ARG A 74 11.38 -11.93 3.53
C ARG A 74 10.12 -12.31 2.72
N GLY A 75 9.78 -11.55 1.67
CA GLY A 75 8.59 -11.78 0.85
C GLY A 75 7.27 -11.54 1.60
N LEU A 76 7.29 -10.80 2.71
CA LEU A 76 6.09 -10.49 3.47
C LEU A 76 5.13 -9.65 2.63
N THR A 77 3.82 -9.80 2.89
CA THR A 77 2.82 -8.93 2.29
C THR A 77 2.56 -7.76 3.23
N PHE A 78 2.69 -6.54 2.74
CA PHE A 78 2.37 -5.35 3.51
C PHE A 78 1.87 -4.23 2.61
N LEU A 79 1.07 -3.35 3.21
CA LEU A 79 0.51 -2.17 2.59
C LEU A 79 1.07 -0.93 3.29
N TRP A 80 1.28 0.16 2.56
CA TRP A 80 1.44 1.47 3.17
C TRP A 80 0.66 2.55 2.44
N LEU A 81 0.27 3.58 3.21
CA LEU A 81 -0.36 4.79 2.71
C LEU A 81 0.63 5.93 2.88
N GLN A 82 1.10 6.50 1.77
CA GLN A 82 2.02 7.63 1.79
C GLN A 82 1.27 8.92 1.48
N ALA A 83 1.38 9.90 2.37
CA ALA A 83 1.03 11.30 2.12
C ALA A 83 2.31 12.14 1.98
N GLY A 84 2.29 13.21 1.17
CA GLY A 84 3.42 14.15 1.04
C GLY A 84 4.06 14.20 -0.35
N TYR A 85 5.36 14.50 -0.48
CA TYR A 85 6.01 14.63 -1.81
C TYR A 85 6.26 13.26 -2.47
N GLY A 86 5.90 13.10 -3.75
CA GLY A 86 6.13 11.88 -4.55
C GLY A 86 4.93 10.93 -4.75
N VAL A 87 3.70 11.36 -4.41
CA VAL A 87 2.44 10.60 -4.61
C VAL A 87 2.04 10.52 -6.10
N PRO A 88 1.51 9.39 -6.56
CA PRO A 88 2.16 8.41 -7.42
C PRO A 88 2.19 8.78 -8.92
N TRP A 89 2.71 7.84 -9.73
CA TRP A 89 2.60 7.76 -11.19
C TRP A 89 1.32 8.40 -11.77
N PRO A 90 1.38 9.06 -12.93
CA PRO A 90 0.21 9.71 -13.52
C PRO A 90 -0.93 8.70 -13.58
N GLY A 91 -2.10 9.08 -13.05
CA GLY A 91 -3.29 8.22 -13.01
C GLY A 91 -3.53 7.62 -14.38
N VAL A 92 -3.09 6.38 -14.57
CA VAL A 92 -3.24 5.70 -15.84
C VAL A 92 -4.70 5.28 -15.86
N ALA A 93 -5.52 6.13 -16.47
CA ALA A 93 -6.98 6.01 -16.49
C ALA A 93 -7.48 4.79 -17.29
N ARG A 94 -6.57 3.89 -17.71
CA ARG A 94 -6.85 2.76 -18.60
C ARG A 94 -5.96 1.58 -18.26
N ALA A 95 -6.55 0.39 -18.30
CA ALA A 95 -5.76 -0.83 -18.33
C ALA A 95 -4.84 -0.79 -19.56
N SER A 96 -3.60 -1.25 -19.37
CA SER A 96 -2.66 -1.47 -20.46
C SER A 96 -2.59 -2.97 -20.73
N ALA A 97 -2.81 -3.37 -21.98
CA ALA A 97 -2.45 -4.71 -22.44
C ALA A 97 -0.93 -4.85 -22.63
N ASP A 98 -0.22 -3.72 -22.75
CA ASP A 98 1.21 -3.66 -22.97
C ASP A 98 1.97 -3.62 -21.64
N ILE A 99 3.09 -4.37 -21.59
CA ILE A 99 4.06 -4.31 -20.50
C ILE A 99 5.02 -3.15 -20.80
N GLY A 100 4.96 -2.13 -19.96
CA GLY A 100 5.98 -1.08 -19.94
C GLY A 100 7.27 -1.63 -19.33
N ARG A 101 8.40 -1.30 -19.95
CA ARG A 101 9.73 -1.73 -19.48
C ARG A 101 10.54 -0.52 -19.08
N ASP A 102 11.05 -0.52 -17.86
CA ASP A 102 11.89 0.55 -17.34
C ASP A 102 13.09 -0.06 -16.59
N PRO A 103 14.34 0.27 -16.97
CA PRO A 103 15.53 -0.31 -16.33
C PRO A 103 15.67 0.02 -14.84
N ALA A 104 15.15 1.16 -14.39
CA ALA A 104 15.26 1.61 -13.01
C ALA A 104 14.22 0.97 -12.09
N CYS A 105 12.99 0.79 -12.57
CA CYS A 105 11.90 0.24 -11.75
C CYS A 105 11.45 -1.18 -12.13
N GLY A 106 11.78 -1.67 -13.31
CA GLY A 106 11.44 -3.01 -13.82
C GLY A 106 10.19 -3.01 -14.70
N ASP A 107 9.78 -4.21 -15.11
CA ASP A 107 8.58 -4.39 -15.94
C ASP A 107 7.32 -4.07 -15.13
N TRP A 108 6.42 -3.31 -15.75
CA TRP A 108 5.18 -2.88 -15.14
C TRP A 108 4.02 -2.95 -16.14
N MET A 109 2.81 -3.04 -15.62
CA MET A 109 1.57 -2.91 -16.38
C MET A 109 0.51 -2.22 -15.53
N THR A 110 -0.55 -1.75 -16.17
CA THR A 110 -1.73 -1.22 -15.46
C THR A 110 -2.90 -2.15 -15.66
N VAL A 111 -3.58 -2.53 -14.57
CA VAL A 111 -4.85 -3.26 -14.62
C VAL A 111 -5.96 -2.38 -14.06
N LEU A 112 -7.21 -2.63 -14.47
CA LEU A 112 -8.37 -1.99 -13.85
C LEU A 112 -8.95 -2.90 -12.77
N VAL A 113 -9.17 -2.35 -11.58
CA VAL A 113 -9.92 -2.97 -10.49
C VAL A 113 -11.10 -2.07 -10.17
N GLY A 114 -12.30 -2.49 -10.58
CA GLY A 114 -13.43 -1.57 -10.64
C GLY A 114 -13.15 -0.45 -11.64
N SER A 115 -13.32 0.80 -11.22
CA SER A 115 -12.99 1.98 -12.01
C SER A 115 -11.53 2.45 -11.83
N THR A 116 -10.79 1.87 -10.89
CA THR A 116 -9.46 2.36 -10.49
C THR A 116 -8.34 1.67 -11.27
N GLY A 117 -7.42 2.46 -11.83
CA GLY A 117 -6.19 1.97 -12.44
C GLY A 117 -5.16 1.61 -11.38
N VAL A 118 -4.69 0.36 -11.39
CA VAL A 118 -3.66 -0.15 -10.48
C VAL A 118 -2.41 -0.47 -11.27
N GLY A 119 -1.30 0.15 -10.89
CA GLY A 119 0.03 -0.22 -11.38
C GLY A 119 0.49 -1.54 -10.75
N VAL A 120 0.93 -2.48 -11.57
CA VAL A 120 1.45 -3.78 -11.18
C VAL A 120 2.89 -3.86 -11.67
N GLN A 121 3.82 -4.12 -10.75
CA GLN A 121 5.24 -4.26 -11.08
C GLN A 121 5.81 -5.49 -10.36
N HIS A 122 6.69 -6.23 -11.03
CA HIS A 122 7.37 -7.37 -10.42
C HIS A 122 8.88 -7.24 -10.55
N GLN A 123 9.57 -7.19 -9.42
CA GLN A 123 11.01 -7.00 -9.41
C GLN A 123 11.66 -7.73 -8.23
N ARG A 124 12.68 -8.54 -8.54
CA ARG A 124 13.48 -9.28 -7.53
C ARG A 124 12.59 -10.15 -6.62
N GLY A 125 11.65 -10.89 -7.20
CA GLY A 125 10.78 -11.83 -6.48
C GLY A 125 9.65 -11.18 -5.66
N VAL A 126 9.42 -9.88 -5.84
CA VAL A 126 8.35 -9.14 -5.12
C VAL A 126 7.47 -8.41 -6.11
N THR A 127 6.17 -8.55 -5.93
CA THR A 127 5.15 -7.78 -6.63
C THR A 127 4.81 -6.52 -5.84
N ARG A 128 4.82 -5.40 -6.55
CA ARG A 128 4.31 -4.10 -6.12
C ARG A 128 2.97 -3.83 -6.81
N LEU A 129 1.95 -3.45 -6.05
CA LEU A 129 0.69 -2.88 -6.54
C LEU A 129 0.57 -1.45 -6.02
N THR A 130 0.17 -0.50 -6.85
CA THR A 130 0.06 0.92 -6.43
C THR A 130 -1.11 1.62 -7.10
N TRP A 131 -1.80 2.48 -6.35
CA TRP A 131 -2.90 3.31 -6.83
C TRP A 131 -3.07 4.56 -5.95
N SER A 132 -3.76 5.56 -6.48
CA SER A 132 -4.15 6.75 -5.71
C SER A 132 -5.44 6.47 -4.93
N TYR A 133 -5.44 6.74 -3.63
CA TYR A 133 -6.60 6.68 -2.76
C TYR A 133 -7.05 8.09 -2.37
N ARG A 134 -8.28 8.43 -2.74
CA ARG A 134 -8.91 9.68 -2.30
C ARG A 134 -9.61 9.47 -0.97
N SER A 135 -9.15 10.16 0.06
CA SER A 135 -9.77 10.06 1.38
C SER A 135 -11.18 10.67 1.37
N PRO A 136 -12.20 9.98 1.91
CA PRO A 136 -13.54 10.54 2.09
C PRO A 136 -13.57 11.74 3.05
N ALA A 137 -12.60 11.82 3.97
CA ALA A 137 -12.45 12.93 4.91
C ALA A 137 -11.77 14.16 4.28
N ALA A 138 -11.38 14.07 3.01
CA ALA A 138 -10.84 15.20 2.27
C ALA A 138 -11.96 16.22 2.01
N ALA A 139 -12.03 17.27 2.83
CA ALA A 139 -12.61 18.53 2.39
C ALA A 139 -11.92 18.97 1.07
N ASP A 140 -12.60 19.76 0.25
CA ASP A 140 -12.08 20.23 -1.04
C ASP A 140 -10.60 20.65 -0.94
N GLY A 141 -9.72 19.88 -1.57
CA GLY A 141 -8.27 20.12 -1.59
C GLY A 141 -7.39 19.23 -0.70
N ALA A 142 -7.92 18.28 0.08
CA ALA A 142 -7.05 17.37 0.83
C ALA A 142 -6.36 16.36 -0.10
N ALA A 143 -5.02 16.27 0.01
CA ALA A 143 -4.17 15.41 -0.84
C ALA A 143 -4.64 13.94 -0.92
N ASP A 144 -4.60 13.37 -2.13
CA ASP A 144 -4.75 11.93 -2.34
C ASP A 144 -3.56 11.18 -1.67
N PHE A 145 -3.77 9.95 -1.23
CA PHE A 145 -2.72 9.05 -0.73
C PHE A 145 -2.20 8.16 -1.87
N ASP A 146 -0.91 7.84 -1.88
CA ASP A 146 -0.41 6.69 -2.65
C ASP A 146 -0.53 5.48 -1.76
N VAL A 147 -1.30 4.51 -2.21
CA VAL A 147 -1.35 3.22 -1.55
C VAL A 147 -0.46 2.29 -2.33
N THR A 148 0.51 1.69 -1.65
CA THR A 148 1.32 0.63 -2.23
C THR A 148 1.19 -0.64 -1.41
N VAL A 149 0.96 -1.76 -2.10
CA VAL A 149 1.08 -3.12 -1.57
C VAL A 149 2.34 -3.75 -2.11
N MET A 150 3.14 -4.34 -1.24
CA MET A 150 4.25 -5.21 -1.61
C MET A 150 3.91 -6.63 -1.18
N SER A 151 4.21 -7.62 -2.03
CA SER A 151 3.95 -9.02 -1.74
C SER A 151 5.01 -9.92 -2.37
N GLY A 152 5.50 -10.92 -1.63
CA GLY A 152 6.30 -12.00 -2.21
C GLY A 152 5.50 -12.96 -3.11
N ARG A 153 4.19 -12.74 -3.28
CA ARG A 153 3.35 -13.53 -4.17
C ARG A 153 3.60 -13.14 -5.64
N PRO A 154 3.39 -14.08 -6.60
CA PRO A 154 3.38 -13.74 -8.01
C PRO A 154 2.37 -12.63 -8.34
N PRO A 155 2.56 -11.88 -9.45
CA PRO A 155 1.69 -10.76 -9.83
C PRO A 155 0.21 -11.10 -9.84
N ARG A 156 -0.15 -12.22 -10.49
CA ARG A 156 -1.53 -12.68 -10.59
C ARG A 156 -2.16 -12.92 -9.21
N ALA A 157 -1.48 -13.66 -8.34
CA ALA A 157 -2.00 -13.95 -7.00
C ALA A 157 -2.12 -12.69 -6.13
N SER A 158 -1.20 -11.73 -6.29
CA SER A 158 -1.29 -10.43 -5.61
C SER A 158 -2.50 -9.61 -6.07
N VAL A 159 -2.74 -9.57 -7.39
CA VAL A 159 -3.91 -8.89 -7.96
C VAL A 159 -5.21 -9.58 -7.53
N GLU A 160 -5.26 -10.92 -7.48
CA GLU A 160 -6.44 -11.67 -7.05
C GLU A 160 -6.83 -11.36 -5.59
N VAL A 161 -5.85 -11.24 -4.69
CA VAL A 161 -6.07 -10.79 -3.30
C VAL A 161 -6.66 -9.38 -3.27
N MET A 162 -6.05 -8.45 -4.01
CA MET A 162 -6.53 -7.07 -4.10
C MET A 162 -7.95 -6.97 -4.68
N VAL A 163 -8.29 -7.76 -5.71
CA VAL A 163 -9.63 -7.76 -6.32
C VAL A 163 -10.68 -8.27 -5.33
N ARG A 164 -10.37 -9.30 -4.54
CA ARG A 164 -11.26 -9.81 -3.48
C ARG A 164 -11.52 -8.75 -2.41
N ASP A 165 -10.46 -8.02 -2.04
CA ASP A 165 -10.48 -7.06 -0.95
C ASP A 165 -10.75 -5.62 -1.41
N ARG A 166 -11.17 -5.42 -2.67
CA ARG A 166 -11.22 -4.10 -3.34
C ARG A 166 -11.89 -3.00 -2.52
N VAL A 167 -12.99 -3.32 -1.84
CA VAL A 167 -13.71 -2.35 -0.99
C VAL A 167 -12.89 -1.97 0.24
N ALA A 168 -12.23 -2.94 0.89
CA ALA A 168 -11.40 -2.71 2.07
C ALA A 168 -10.14 -1.90 1.75
N VAL A 169 -9.67 -1.94 0.50
CA VAL A 169 -8.52 -1.16 0.03
C VAL A 169 -8.91 0.12 -0.73
N GLY A 170 -10.20 0.46 -0.77
CA GLY A 170 -10.69 1.70 -1.37
C GLY A 170 -10.64 1.74 -2.91
N LEU A 171 -10.77 0.59 -3.56
CA LEU A 171 -10.87 0.43 -5.01
C LEU A 171 -12.35 0.23 -5.40
N GLY A 172 -12.87 1.10 -6.27
CA GLY A 172 -14.28 1.11 -6.68
C GLY A 172 -14.48 1.88 -7.98
#